data_AF-A0A1Y5TBH0-F1
#
_entry.id   AF-A0A1Y5TBH0-F1
#
_cell.length_a   1.000
_cell.length_b   1.000
_cell.length_c   1.000
_cell.angle_alpha   90.00
_cell.angle_beta   90.00
_cell.angle_gamma   90.00
#
_symmetry.space_group_name_H-M   'P 1'
#
loop_
_entity.id
_entity.type
_entity.pdbx_description
1 polymer ?
#
loop_
_entity_poly.entity_id
_entity_poly.type
_entity_poly.pdbx_seq_one_letter_code
_entity_poly.pdbx_strand_id
1 'polypeptide(L)'
;MIPRDRVAAALDLPSDTDALPPGDLPVDRFAERFLGALDRPEGDETDVWTVDLFDHLVIAEPELACAALFACLDLAPERAEELGAGPLDDLVRRSGTEAIGCLEAAAPGRPELRRAMRQVSAEEIEHPFLKARILAIRD
;
A
#
# COMPACT_ATOMS: atom_id res chain seq x y z
N MET A 1 -3.72 -11.82 -5.16
CA MET A 1 -4.05 -11.32 -6.52
C MET A 1 -4.89 -10.08 -6.35
N ILE A 2 -4.72 -9.08 -7.21
CA ILE A 2 -5.56 -7.88 -7.27
C ILE A 2 -6.63 -8.12 -8.33
N PRO A 3 -7.92 -8.15 -7.96
CA PRO A 3 -8.99 -8.43 -8.91
C PRO A 3 -9.00 -7.45 -10.09
N ARG A 4 -9.23 -7.96 -11.31
CA ARG A 4 -9.20 -7.15 -12.53
C ARG A 4 -10.17 -5.96 -12.49
N ASP A 5 -11.34 -6.14 -11.89
CA ASP A 5 -12.36 -5.09 -11.75
C ASP A 5 -11.88 -3.95 -10.85
N ARG A 6 -11.00 -4.21 -9.87
CA ARG A 6 -10.37 -3.17 -9.05
C ARG A 6 -9.29 -2.42 -9.80
N VAL A 7 -8.52 -3.10 -10.64
CA VAL A 7 -7.62 -2.43 -11.59
C VAL A 7 -8.42 -1.54 -12.54
N ALA A 8 -9.55 -2.01 -13.06
CA ALA A 8 -10.40 -1.19 -13.93
C ALA A 8 -10.98 0.03 -13.19
N ALA A 9 -11.52 -0.17 -11.99
CA ALA A 9 -12.10 0.90 -11.18
C ALA A 9 -11.08 1.97 -10.79
N ALA A 10 -9.85 1.58 -10.47
CA ALA A 10 -8.78 2.53 -10.16
C ALA A 10 -8.36 3.40 -11.34
N LEU A 11 -8.55 2.91 -12.57
CA LEU A 11 -8.15 3.59 -13.80
C LEU A 11 -9.34 4.24 -14.52
N ASP A 12 -10.48 4.39 -13.83
CA ASP A 12 -11.73 4.91 -14.38
C ASP A 12 -12.19 4.20 -15.67
N LEU A 13 -11.89 2.90 -15.78
CA LEU A 13 -12.29 2.06 -16.90
C LEU A 13 -13.61 1.33 -16.59
N PRO A 14 -14.45 1.09 -17.62
CA PRO A 14 -15.60 0.20 -17.48
C PRO A 14 -15.20 -1.19 -17.00
N SER A 15 -16.06 -1.85 -16.22
CA SER A 15 -15.79 -3.20 -15.68
C SER A 15 -15.64 -4.29 -16.76
N ASP A 16 -16.20 -4.06 -17.95
CA ASP A 16 -16.11 -4.92 -19.13
C ASP A 16 -15.03 -4.48 -20.14
N THR A 17 -14.14 -3.57 -19.74
CA THR A 17 -13.06 -3.06 -20.61
C THR A 17 -12.17 -4.17 -21.19
N ASP A 18 -11.81 -4.04 -22.45
CA ASP A 18 -10.79 -4.85 -23.13
C ASP A 18 -9.38 -4.21 -23.08
N ALA A 19 -9.26 -3.01 -22.50
CA ALA A 19 -7.99 -2.28 -22.39
C ALA A 19 -7.00 -2.91 -21.40
N LEU A 20 -7.48 -3.77 -20.49
CA LEU A 20 -6.64 -4.47 -19.51
C LEU A 20 -6.28 -5.90 -19.99
N PRO A 21 -5.08 -6.43 -19.66
CA PRO A 21 -4.73 -7.83 -19.93
C PRO A 21 -5.60 -8.81 -19.12
N PRO A 22 -6.09 -9.93 -19.70
CA PRO A 22 -7.04 -10.82 -19.04
C PRO A 22 -6.52 -11.39 -17.72
N GLY A 23 -7.45 -11.57 -16.77
CA GLY A 23 -7.16 -12.12 -15.44
C GLY A 23 -6.78 -11.05 -14.40
N ASP A 24 -6.65 -11.51 -13.16
CA ASP A 24 -6.27 -10.69 -12.02
C ASP A 24 -4.77 -10.34 -12.07
N LEU A 25 -4.40 -9.19 -11.51
CA LEU A 25 -3.02 -8.75 -11.43
C LEU A 25 -2.31 -9.44 -10.23
N PRO A 26 -1.20 -10.17 -10.44
CA PRO A 26 -0.43 -10.70 -9.31
C PRO A 26 0.10 -9.57 -8.41
N VAL A 27 0.00 -9.76 -7.10
CA VAL A 27 0.44 -8.75 -6.12
C VAL A 27 1.94 -8.52 -6.23
N ASP A 28 2.74 -9.56 -6.43
CA ASP A 28 4.19 -9.43 -6.61
C ASP A 28 4.54 -8.61 -7.86
N ARG A 29 3.81 -8.83 -8.96
CA ARG A 29 3.97 -8.07 -10.20
C ARG A 29 3.54 -6.61 -10.06
N PHE A 30 2.49 -6.36 -9.27
CA PHE A 30 2.11 -5.01 -8.89
C PHE A 30 3.23 -4.34 -8.10
N ALA A 31 3.76 -5.00 -7.08
CA ALA A 31 4.80 -4.47 -6.20
C ALA A 31 6.08 -4.11 -6.97
N GLU A 32 6.53 -4.96 -7.90
CA GLU A 32 7.65 -4.67 -8.80
C GLU A 32 7.44 -3.38 -9.59
N ARG A 33 6.25 -3.18 -10.17
CA ARG A 33 5.93 -1.99 -10.97
C ARG A 33 5.73 -0.75 -10.11
N PHE A 34 5.10 -0.89 -8.96
CA PHE A 34 4.88 0.19 -8.01
C PHE A 34 6.21 0.75 -7.50
N LEU A 35 7.13 -0.11 -7.05
CA LEU A 35 8.48 0.31 -6.67
C LEU A 35 9.21 0.98 -7.83
N GLY A 36 9.07 0.44 -9.05
CA GLY A 36 9.63 1.03 -10.26
C GLY A 36 9.05 2.39 -10.62
N ALA A 37 7.80 2.67 -10.27
CA ALA A 37 7.13 3.96 -10.46
C ALA A 37 7.60 5.00 -9.44
N LEU A 38 7.83 4.61 -8.18
CA LEU A 38 8.36 5.50 -7.13
C LEU A 38 9.77 6.04 -7.44
N ASP A 39 10.57 5.28 -8.19
CA ASP A 39 11.95 5.68 -8.57
C ASP A 39 12.00 6.62 -9.78
N ARG A 40 10.85 6.91 -10.41
CA ARG A 40 10.83 7.66 -11.67
C ARG A 40 11.02 9.16 -11.46
N PRO A 41 11.73 9.83 -12.39
CA PRO A 41 11.80 11.27 -12.37
C PRO A 41 10.41 11.87 -12.61
N GLU A 42 10.20 13.05 -12.05
CA GLU A 42 8.98 13.82 -12.24
C GLU A 42 8.69 14.01 -13.75
N GLY A 43 7.47 13.66 -14.17
CA GLY A 43 7.01 13.73 -15.56
C GLY A 43 7.19 12.45 -16.38
N ASP A 44 7.77 11.37 -15.84
CA ASP A 44 7.71 10.04 -16.46
C ASP A 44 6.41 9.33 -16.00
N GLU A 45 5.46 9.20 -16.92
CA GLU A 45 4.15 8.57 -16.67
C GLU A 45 4.20 7.03 -16.70
N THR A 46 5.37 6.43 -16.92
CA THR A 46 5.52 4.97 -16.96
C THR A 46 5.16 4.36 -15.61
N ASP A 47 4.22 3.41 -15.64
CA ASP A 47 3.73 2.70 -14.46
C ASP A 47 3.11 3.58 -13.35
N VAL A 48 2.87 4.87 -13.59
CA VAL A 48 2.17 5.78 -12.66
C VAL A 48 0.79 5.26 -12.26
N TRP A 49 0.12 4.54 -13.16
CA TRP A 49 -1.15 3.85 -12.89
C TRP A 49 -1.11 2.93 -11.65
N THR A 50 0.07 2.45 -11.25
CA THR A 50 0.23 1.65 -10.03
C THR A 50 0.09 2.47 -8.76
N VAL A 51 0.44 3.76 -8.81
CA VAL A 51 0.22 4.71 -7.71
C VAL A 51 -1.27 4.97 -7.54
N ASP A 52 -1.97 5.28 -8.64
CA ASP A 52 -3.43 5.45 -8.64
C ASP A 52 -4.15 4.20 -8.14
N LEU A 53 -3.68 3.00 -8.56
CA LEU A 53 -4.21 1.74 -8.06
C LEU A 53 -3.95 1.56 -6.56
N PHE A 54 -2.75 1.86 -6.05
CA PHE A 54 -2.50 1.78 -4.62
C PHE A 54 -3.43 2.73 -3.85
N ASP A 55 -3.56 3.97 -4.31
CA ASP A 55 -4.45 4.97 -3.72
C ASP A 55 -5.92 4.54 -3.70
N HIS A 56 -6.37 3.90 -4.78
CA HIS A 56 -7.70 3.31 -4.86
C HIS A 56 -7.85 2.18 -3.83
N LEU A 57 -6.88 1.26 -3.76
CA LEU A 57 -6.90 0.13 -2.83
C LEU A 57 -6.89 0.60 -1.38
N VAL A 58 -6.13 1.65 -1.04
CA VAL A 58 -6.11 2.24 0.30
C VAL A 58 -7.52 2.56 0.78
N ILE A 59 -8.37 3.14 -0.07
CA ILE A 59 -9.75 3.48 0.30
C ILE A 59 -10.70 2.29 0.16
N ALA A 60 -10.64 1.59 -0.96
CA ALA A 60 -11.67 0.63 -1.34
C ALA A 60 -11.44 -0.77 -0.75
N GLU A 61 -10.18 -1.18 -0.60
CA GLU A 61 -9.78 -2.51 -0.12
C GLU A 61 -8.49 -2.46 0.73
N PRO A 62 -8.56 -1.91 1.96
CA PRO A 62 -7.37 -1.70 2.79
C PRO A 62 -6.57 -2.98 3.09
N GLU A 63 -7.23 -4.14 3.17
CA GLU A 63 -6.56 -5.44 3.33
C GLU A 63 -5.69 -5.80 2.11
N LEU A 64 -6.16 -5.49 0.90
CA LEU A 64 -5.40 -5.71 -0.33
C LEU A 64 -4.27 -4.69 -0.48
N ALA A 65 -4.49 -3.45 -0.04
CA ALA A 65 -3.42 -2.45 0.07
C ALA A 65 -2.31 -2.90 1.05
N CYS A 66 -2.70 -3.48 2.20
CA CYS A 66 -1.78 -4.15 3.14
C CYS A 66 -0.96 -5.23 2.43
N ALA A 67 -1.61 -6.14 1.71
CA ALA A 67 -0.92 -7.23 1.00
C ALA A 67 0.06 -6.70 -0.07
N ALA A 68 -0.33 -5.66 -0.80
CA ALA A 68 0.53 -5.00 -1.78
C ALA A 68 1.75 -4.32 -1.12
N LEU A 69 1.54 -3.59 -0.03
CA LEU A 69 2.62 -2.97 0.74
C LEU A 69 3.59 -4.01 1.30
N PHE A 70 3.08 -5.14 1.80
CA PHE A 70 3.91 -6.23 2.31
C PHE A 70 4.76 -6.86 1.19
N ALA A 71 4.20 -7.03 0.00
CA ALA A 71 4.98 -7.49 -1.16
C ALA A 71 6.08 -6.48 -1.55
N CYS A 72 5.81 -5.17 -1.49
CA CYS A 72 6.84 -4.14 -1.69
C CYS A 72 7.96 -4.24 -0.64
N LEU A 73 7.60 -4.44 0.62
CA LEU A 73 8.56 -4.61 1.72
C LEU A 73 9.37 -5.91 1.60
N ASP A 74 8.75 -6.99 1.11
CA ASP A 74 9.43 -8.27 0.86
C ASP A 74 10.43 -8.16 -0.31
N LEU A 75 10.10 -7.38 -1.34
CA LEU A 75 10.95 -7.17 -2.51
C LEU A 75 12.09 -6.18 -2.27
N ALA A 76 11.82 -5.10 -1.53
CA ALA A 76 12.77 -4.01 -1.27
C ALA A 76 12.80 -3.64 0.22
N PRO A 77 13.23 -4.56 1.10
CA PRO A 77 13.21 -4.35 2.54
C PRO A 77 14.06 -3.15 2.95
N GLU A 78 15.10 -2.79 2.19
CA GLU A 78 15.95 -1.61 2.40
C GLU A 78 15.18 -0.29 2.27
N ARG A 79 14.10 -0.25 1.49
CA ARG A 79 13.24 0.93 1.27
C ARG A 79 12.14 1.12 2.31
N ALA A 80 12.15 0.34 3.40
CA ALA A 80 11.09 0.41 4.41
C ALA A 80 10.82 1.82 4.95
N GLU A 81 11.84 2.66 5.09
CA GLU A 81 11.64 4.04 5.58
C GLU A 81 10.87 4.90 4.57
N GLU A 82 11.21 4.79 3.29
CA GLU A 82 10.52 5.47 2.20
C GLU A 82 9.07 4.99 2.06
N LEU A 83 8.87 3.66 2.03
CA LEU A 83 7.54 3.06 2.00
C LEU A 83 6.72 3.41 3.24
N GLY A 84 7.40 3.62 4.37
CA GLY A 84 6.83 4.08 5.64
C GLY A 84 6.31 5.51 5.59
N ALA A 85 7.12 6.42 5.02
CA ALA A 85 6.83 7.86 4.98
C ALA A 85 5.83 8.26 3.88
N GLY A 86 5.57 7.40 2.90
CA GLY A 86 4.56 7.63 1.86
C GLY A 86 3.44 6.59 1.94
N PRO A 87 3.51 5.48 1.16
CA PRO A 87 2.39 4.55 1.00
C PRO A 87 1.77 4.01 2.30
N LEU A 88 2.59 3.68 3.30
CA LEU A 88 2.10 3.20 4.59
C LEU A 88 1.45 4.32 5.42
N ASP A 89 2.00 5.53 5.39
CA ASP A 89 1.40 6.69 6.06
C ASP A 89 0.01 6.98 5.47
N ASP A 90 -0.10 6.97 4.14
CA ASP A 90 -1.37 7.15 3.43
C ASP A 90 -2.40 6.08 3.81
N LEU A 91 -1.99 4.81 3.84
CA LEU A 91 -2.85 3.70 4.27
C LEU A 91 -3.38 3.91 5.70
N VAL A 92 -2.49 4.25 6.63
CA VAL A 92 -2.84 4.43 8.04
C VAL A 92 -3.74 5.65 8.24
N ARG A 93 -3.48 6.75 7.54
CA ARG A 93 -4.27 7.98 7.69
C ARG A 93 -5.66 7.85 7.09
N ARG A 94 -5.79 7.21 5.93
CA ARG A 94 -7.05 7.13 5.19
C ARG A 94 -7.92 5.96 5.60
N SER A 95 -7.32 4.84 6.01
CA SER A 95 -8.02 3.58 6.30
C SER A 95 -7.43 2.84 7.50
N GLY A 96 -6.85 3.57 8.45
CA GLY A 96 -6.15 2.96 9.57
C GLY A 96 -7.04 2.08 10.45
N THR A 97 -8.34 2.36 10.60
CA THR A 97 -9.24 1.53 11.42
C THR A 97 -9.45 0.15 10.82
N GLU A 98 -9.51 0.07 9.51
CA GLU A 98 -9.68 -1.13 8.71
C GLU A 98 -8.34 -1.87 8.53
N ALA A 99 -7.25 -1.13 8.27
CA ALA A 99 -5.93 -1.70 7.97
C ALA A 99 -5.15 -2.14 9.22
N ILE A 100 -5.40 -1.57 10.40
CA ILE A 100 -4.58 -1.85 11.58
C ILE A 100 -4.53 -3.33 11.98
N GLY A 101 -5.60 -4.10 11.70
CA GLY A 101 -5.62 -5.53 11.96
C GLY A 101 -4.58 -6.33 11.16
N CYS A 102 -4.43 -6.04 9.85
CA CYS A 102 -3.40 -6.69 9.03
C CYS A 102 -1.99 -6.26 9.43
N LEU A 103 -1.80 -4.98 9.76
CA LEU A 103 -0.50 -4.44 10.19
C LEU A 103 -0.02 -5.08 11.50
N GLU A 104 -0.90 -5.19 12.50
CA GLU A 104 -0.57 -5.83 13.79
C GLU A 104 -0.25 -7.31 13.64
N ALA A 105 -1.03 -8.03 12.82
CA ALA A 105 -0.82 -9.46 12.61
C ALA A 105 0.53 -9.74 11.92
N ALA A 106 0.96 -8.85 11.02
CA ALA A 106 2.15 -9.03 10.22
C ALA A 106 3.43 -8.58 10.94
N ALA A 107 3.36 -7.55 11.80
CA ALA A 107 4.51 -6.91 12.43
C ALA A 107 5.47 -7.84 13.21
N PRO A 108 5.01 -8.85 13.99
CA PRO A 108 5.91 -9.73 14.73
C PRO A 108 6.87 -10.53 13.83
N GLY A 109 6.47 -10.82 12.59
CA GLY A 109 7.26 -11.57 11.62
C GLY A 109 8.03 -10.70 10.63
N ARG A 110 7.88 -9.37 10.68
CA ARG A 110 8.31 -8.43 9.64
C ARG A 110 9.07 -7.23 10.23
N PRO A 111 10.38 -7.35 10.49
CA PRO A 111 11.20 -6.25 11.02
C PRO A 111 11.16 -4.99 10.15
N GLU A 112 11.11 -5.15 8.83
CA GLU A 112 10.99 -4.08 7.84
C GLU A 112 9.67 -3.31 7.98
N LEU A 113 8.54 -4.00 8.27
CA LEU A 113 7.28 -3.33 8.55
C LEU A 113 7.38 -2.46 9.81
N ARG A 114 8.01 -2.96 10.88
CA ARG A 114 8.22 -2.18 12.11
C ARG A 114 9.09 -0.95 11.86
N ARG A 115 10.10 -1.09 10.99
CA ARG A 115 10.94 0.04 10.56
C ARG A 115 10.13 1.07 9.75
N ALA A 116 9.29 0.62 8.82
CA ALA A 116 8.39 1.49 8.05
C ALA A 116 7.40 2.23 8.96
N MET A 117 6.79 1.52 9.92
CA MET A 117 5.82 2.08 10.86
C MET A 117 6.37 3.21 11.73
N ARG A 118 7.69 3.30 11.92
CA ARG A 118 8.33 4.41 12.63
C ARG A 118 8.27 5.74 11.86
N GLN A 119 8.08 5.67 10.54
CA GLN A 119 7.98 6.84 9.68
C GLN A 119 6.54 7.37 9.51
N VAL A 120 5.55 6.58 9.94
CA VAL A 120 4.15 7.02 9.94
C VAL A 120 3.97 8.22 10.88
N SER A 121 3.08 9.14 10.55
CA SER A 121 2.81 10.37 11.31
C SER A 121 1.73 10.11 12.38
N ALA A 122 2.07 9.37 13.46
CA ALA A 122 1.10 9.00 14.51
C ALA A 122 0.53 10.19 15.27
N GLU A 123 1.24 11.31 15.27
CA GLU A 123 0.79 12.60 15.80
C GLU A 123 -0.41 13.16 15.04
N GLU A 124 -0.55 12.85 13.75
CA GLU A 124 -1.68 13.26 12.91
C GLU A 124 -2.92 12.36 13.08
N ILE A 125 -2.78 11.26 13.83
CA ILE A 125 -3.89 10.33 14.11
C ILE A 125 -4.69 10.82 15.32
N GLU A 126 -5.88 11.38 15.04
CA GLU A 126 -6.78 11.90 16.07
C GLU A 126 -7.38 10.81 16.96
N HIS A 127 -7.67 9.63 16.39
CA HIS A 127 -8.35 8.56 17.11
C HIS A 127 -7.40 7.88 18.13
N PRO A 128 -7.62 8.06 19.45
CA PRO A 128 -6.63 7.73 20.47
C PRO A 128 -6.32 6.23 20.55
N PHE A 129 -7.31 5.36 20.33
CA PHE A 129 -7.09 3.91 20.31
C PHE A 129 -6.32 3.47 19.07
N LEU A 130 -6.58 4.09 17.92
CA LEU A 130 -5.85 3.76 16.69
C LEU A 130 -4.39 4.20 16.82
N LYS A 131 -4.17 5.41 17.34
CA LYS A 131 -2.84 5.92 17.68
C LYS A 131 -2.06 4.99 18.60
N ALA A 132 -2.68 4.52 19.69
CA ALA A 132 -2.04 3.59 20.61
C ALA A 132 -1.61 2.27 19.94
N ARG A 133 -2.46 1.73 19.04
CA ARG A 133 -2.15 0.52 18.26
C ARG A 133 -1.01 0.73 17.28
N ILE A 134 -0.99 1.87 16.58
CA ILE A 134 0.11 2.26 15.69
C ILE A 134 1.43 2.34 16.47
N LEU A 135 1.42 2.97 17.64
CA LEU A 135 2.61 3.08 18.49
C LEU A 135 3.10 1.69 18.96
N ALA A 136 2.19 0.80 19.35
CA ALA A 136 2.53 -0.56 19.77
C ALA A 136 3.22 -1.40 18.66
N ILE A 137 2.94 -1.11 17.39
CA ILE A 137 3.62 -1.79 16.27
C ILE A 137 5.08 -1.31 16.13
N ARG A 138 5.35 -0.02 16.40
CA ARG A 138 6.68 0.60 16.23
C ARG A 138 7.73 0.08 17.20
N ASP A 139 7.27 -0.23 18.41
CA ASP A 139 8.06 -0.68 19.56
C ASP A 139 8.51 -2.11 19.36
#